data_AF-A0A355RCK8-F1
#
_entry.id   AF-A0A355RCK8-F1
#
_cell.length_a   1.000
_cell.length_b   1.000
_cell.length_c   1.000
_cell.angle_alpha   90.00
_cell.angle_beta   90.00
_cell.angle_gamma   90.00
#
_symmetry.space_group_name_H-M   'P 1'
#
loop_
_entity.id
_entity.type
_entity.pdbx_description
1 polymer ?
#
loop_
_entity_poly.entity_id
_entity_poly.type
_entity_poly.pdbx_seq_one_letter_code
_entity_poly.pdbx_strand_id
1 'polypeptide(L)' 'MIIDAHQHFWQPLRGDYGWMPEDNPTLNRAYAPKDLLPILTRHNIGGTILVQAAPSVEETEYMLGLADG' A
#
# COMPACT_ATOMS: atom_id res chain seq x y z
N MET A 1 7.07 16.29 -13.25
CA MET A 1 7.04 15.25 -12.21
C MET A 1 5.91 14.29 -12.55
N ILE A 2 6.19 12.99 -12.69
CA ILE A 2 5.16 11.97 -12.93
C ILE A 2 4.64 11.49 -11.58
N ILE A 3 3.33 11.35 -11.43
CA ILE A 3 2.68 10.84 -10.22
C ILE A 3 1.92 9.57 -10.57
N ASP A 4 2.14 8.49 -9.81
CA ASP A 4 1.23 7.35 -9.79
C ASP A 4 0.01 7.72 -8.95
N ALA A 5 -1.15 7.88 -9.60
CA ALA A 5 -2.34 8.38 -8.95
C ALA A 5 -3.09 7.31 -8.13
N HIS A 6 -2.69 6.04 -8.17
CA HIS A 6 -3.41 4.97 -7.49
C HIS A 6 -2.52 3.78 -7.13
N GLN A 7 -2.21 3.64 -5.84
CA GLN A 7 -1.60 2.43 -5.29
C GLN A 7 -2.11 2.14 -3.88
N HIS A 8 -1.83 0.92 -3.39
CA HIS A 8 -2.19 0.47 -2.05
C HIS A 8 -0.99 -0.11 -1.31
N PHE A 9 -0.96 0.09 0.00
CA PHE A 9 -0.14 -0.68 0.95
C PHE A 9 -1.04 -1.46 1.88
N TRP A 10 -0.56 -2.62 2.34
CA TRP A 10 -1.33 -3.46 3.26
C TRP A 10 -0.43 -4.36 4.09
N GLN A 11 -0.95 -4.80 5.23
CA GLN A 11 -0.31 -5.75 6.15
C GLN A 11 -1.35 -6.78 6.60
N PRO A 12 -1.34 -8.04 6.09
CA PRO A 12 -2.39 -9.02 6.36
C PRO A 12 -2.72 -9.22 7.85
N LEU A 13 -1.75 -9.04 8.74
CA LEU A 13 -1.96 -9.12 10.19
C LEU A 13 -2.92 -8.06 10.78
N ARG A 14 -3.28 -7.01 10.03
CA ARG A 14 -4.33 -6.07 10.42
C ARG A 14 -5.72 -6.70 10.43
N GLY A 15 -5.93 -7.76 9.62
CA GLY A 15 -7.15 -8.57 9.64
C GLY A 15 -8.41 -7.89 9.10
N ASP A 16 -8.33 -6.65 8.61
CA ASP A 16 -9.47 -5.86 8.10
C ASP A 16 -9.63 -5.94 6.57
N TYR A 17 -8.79 -6.74 5.89
CA TYR A 17 -8.84 -6.95 4.44
C TYR A 17 -9.80 -8.07 4.03
N GLY A 18 -11.11 -7.84 4.11
CA GLY A 18 -12.15 -8.84 3.79
C GLY A 18 -12.15 -9.37 2.35
N TRP A 19 -11.38 -8.76 1.43
CA TRP A 19 -11.20 -9.20 0.04
C TRP A 19 -9.97 -10.09 -0.17
N MET A 20 -9.09 -10.22 0.84
CA MET A 20 -7.77 -10.85 0.68
C MET A 20 -7.87 -12.38 0.79
N PRO A 21 -7.50 -13.15 -0.25
CA PRO A 21 -7.46 -14.60 -0.18
C PRO A 21 -6.25 -15.08 0.61
N GLU A 22 -6.45 -15.97 1.59
CA GLU A 22 -5.37 -16.51 2.44
C GLU A 22 -4.36 -17.38 1.68
N ASP A 23 -4.80 -18.04 0.61
CA ASP A 23 -4.01 -18.97 -0.20
C ASP A 23 -3.23 -18.28 -1.34
N ASN A 24 -3.34 -16.96 -1.48
CA ASN A 24 -2.67 -16.21 -2.53
C ASN A 24 -1.34 -15.62 -2.01
N PRO A 25 -0.17 -16.17 -2.38
CA PRO A 25 1.12 -15.71 -1.85
C PRO A 25 1.52 -14.30 -2.34
N THR A 26 0.87 -13.82 -3.41
CA THR A 26 1.07 -12.46 -3.92
C THR A 26 0.27 -11.47 -3.10
N LEU A 27 -0.99 -11.74 -2.77
CA LEU A 27 -1.84 -10.80 -2.03
C LEU A 27 -1.67 -10.94 -0.51
N ASN A 28 -1.53 -12.17 0.01
CA ASN A 28 -1.38 -12.46 1.43
C ASN A 28 0.07 -12.28 1.91
N ARG A 29 0.62 -11.08 1.72
CA ARG A 29 1.90 -10.64 2.29
C ARG A 29 1.87 -9.13 2.53
N ALA A 30 2.79 -8.62 3.33
CA ALA A 30 2.91 -7.19 3.53
C ALA A 30 3.51 -6.48 2.30
N TYR A 31 2.94 -5.33 1.94
CA TYR A 31 3.51 -4.38 0.99
C TYR A 31 3.66 -3.02 1.66
N ALA A 32 4.85 -2.43 1.57
CA ALA A 32 5.20 -1.18 2.21
C ALA A 32 5.99 -0.27 1.23
N PRO A 33 6.26 1.00 1.58
CA PRO A 33 6.99 1.94 0.71
C PRO A 33 8.31 1.39 0.14
N LYS A 34 9.05 0.62 0.94
CA LYS A 34 10.31 -0.02 0.52
C LYS A 34 10.17 -1.00 -0.65
N ASP A 35 9.00 -1.62 -0.80
CA ASP A 35 8.73 -2.59 -1.86
C ASP A 35 8.40 -1.88 -3.18
N LEU A 36 7.81 -0.68 -3.10
CA LEU A 36 7.42 0.13 -4.25
C LEU A 36 8.57 1.01 -4.78
N LEU A 37 9.44 1.50 -3.89
CA LEU A 37 10.50 2.45 -4.24
C LEU A 37 11.38 2.04 -5.46
N PRO A 38 11.85 0.78 -5.58
CA PRO A 38 12.64 0.37 -6.75
C PRO A 38 11.86 0.46 -8.07
N ILE A 39 10.55 0.24 -8.02
CA ILE A 39 9.66 0.34 -9.18
C ILE A 39 9.51 1.81 -9.58
N LEU A 40 9.29 2.71 -8.60
CA LEU A 40 9.18 4.15 -8.86
C LEU A 40 10.45 4.70 -9.52
N THR A 41 11.63 4.32 -8.98
CA THR A 41 12.93 4.71 -9.55
C THR A 41 13.09 4.21 -10.98
N ARG A 42 12.75 2.95 -11.26
CA ARG A 42 12.85 2.37 -12.61
C ARG A 42 12.01 3.10 -13.65
N HIS A 43 10.87 3.65 -13.24
CA HIS A 43 9.89 4.28 -14.12
C HIS A 43 9.88 5.82 -14.06
N ASN A 44 10.84 6.44 -13.35
CA ASN A 44 10.92 7.88 -13.13
C ASN A 44 9.62 8.49 -12.56
N ILE A 45 8.95 7.76 -11.67
CA ILE A 45 7.77 8.24 -10.94
C ILE A 45 8.27 9.01 -9.72
N GLY A 46 7.90 10.28 -9.63
CA GLY A 46 8.38 11.20 -8.58
C GLY A 46 7.56 11.15 -7.29
N GLY A 47 6.37 10.54 -7.32
CA GLY A 47 5.51 10.41 -6.16
C GLY A 47 4.28 9.55 -6.44
N THR A 48 3.54 9.19 -5.40
CA THR A 48 2.35 8.34 -5.50
C THR A 48 1.22 8.88 -4.63
N ILE A 49 -0.01 8.57 -5.00
CA ILE A 49 -1.19 8.72 -4.14
C ILE A 49 -1.52 7.36 -3.52
N LEU A 50 -1.43 7.28 -2.19
CA LEU A 50 -1.82 6.10 -1.42
C LEU A 50 -3.34 6.09 -1.21
N VAL A 51 -3.99 4.99 -1.58
CA VAL A 51 -5.45 4.81 -1.54
C VAL A 51 -5.79 3.66 -0.59
N GLN A 52 -6.89 3.80 0.18
CA GLN A 52 -7.31 2.81 1.17
C GLN A 52 -7.55 1.41 0.56
N ALA A 53 -7.02 0.38 1.22
CA ALA A 53 -7.23 -1.01 0.87
C ALA A 53 -8.31 -1.69 1.74
N ALA A 54 -8.73 -1.08 2.85
CA ALA A 54 -9.81 -1.58 3.71
C ALA A 54 -10.79 -0.45 4.09
N PRO A 55 -12.09 -0.75 4.28
CA PRO A 55 -13.09 0.24 4.65
C PRO A 55 -13.12 0.46 6.18
N SER A 56 -11.99 0.87 6.76
CA SER A 56 -11.83 1.07 8.22
C SER A 56 -11.17 2.41 8.54
N VAL A 57 -11.42 2.94 9.74
CA VAL A 57 -10.73 4.16 10.22
C VAL A 57 -9.25 3.84 10.46
N GLU A 58 -8.99 2.66 10.99
CA GLU A 58 -7.66 2.12 11.26
C GLU A 58 -6.80 2.05 9.99
N GLU A 59 -7.41 1.87 8.80
CA GLU A 59 -6.71 1.91 7.51
C GLU A 59 -6.28 3.34 7.18
N THR A 60 -7.12 4.33 7.45
CA THR A 60 -6.75 5.75 7.27
C THR A 60 -5.59 6.13 8.18
N GLU A 61 -5.66 5.76 9.46
CA GLU A 61 -4.58 6.00 10.43
C GLU A 61 -3.26 5.31 10.02
N TYR A 62 -3.35 4.08 9.51
CA TYR A 62 -2.18 3.36 9.01
C TYR A 62 -1.55 4.03 7.79
N MET A 63 -2.35 4.45 6.81
CA MET A 63 -1.85 5.18 5.64
C MET A 63 -1.17 6.49 6.04
N LEU A 64 -1.74 7.24 7.00
CA LEU A 64 -1.14 8.46 7.53
C LEU A 64 0.20 8.17 8.23
N GLY A 65 0.25 7.13 9.07
CA GLY A 65 1.49 6.72 9.74
C GLY A 65 2.58 6.24 8.76
N LEU A 66 2.22 5.71 7.60
CA LEU A 66 3.17 5.42 6.52
C LEU A 66 3.69 6.68 5.81
N ALA A 67 2.90 7.75 5.80
CA ALA A 67 3.22 9.01 5.11
C ALA A 67 3.99 10.01 5.98
N ASP A 68 3.97 9.86 7.31
CA ASP A 68 4.65 10.75 8.27
C ASP A 68 6.20 10.61 8.30
N GLY A 69 6.79 9.88 7.34
CA GLY A 69 8.23 9.62 7.22
C GLY A 69 9.00 10.59 6.35
#